data_AF-A0A759YIF5-F1
#
_entry.id   AF-A0A759YIF5-F1
#
_cell.length_a   1.000
_cell.length_b   1.000
_cell.length_c   1.000
_cell.angle_alpha   90.00
_cell.angle_beta   90.00
_cell.angle_gamma   90.00
#
_symmetry.space_group_name_H-M   'P 1'
#
loop_
_entity.id
_entity.type
_entity.pdbx_description
1 polymer ?
#
loop_
_entity_poly.entity_id
_entity_poly.type
_entity_poly.pdbx_seq_one_letter_code
_entity_poly.pdbx_strand_id
1 'polypeptide(L)' 'MKNDELERLYSVSAQLKKGLENIGTGRVETGRVWIEEAARSLNILLRIAESENNRE' A
#
# COMPACT_ATOMS: atom_id res chain seq x y z
N MET A 1 4.56 0.34 16.41
CA MET A 1 3.47 0.18 15.42
C MET A 1 2.31 -0.51 16.08
N LYS A 2 1.12 0.10 15.98
CA LYS A 2 -0.14 -0.46 16.50
C LYS A 2 -0.60 -1.60 15.57
N ASN A 3 -1.38 -2.54 16.09
CA ASN A 3 -1.87 -3.69 15.31
C ASN A 3 -2.58 -3.24 14.01
N ASP A 4 -3.38 -2.18 14.08
CA ASP A 4 -4.08 -1.60 12.94
C ASP A 4 -3.14 -1.11 11.83
N GLU A 5 -1.94 -0.65 12.17
CA GLU A 5 -0.94 -0.19 11.19
C GLU A 5 -0.27 -1.36 10.48
N LEU A 6 -0.03 -2.45 11.20
CA LEU A 6 0.48 -3.70 10.63
C LEU A 6 -0.54 -4.33 9.67
N GLU A 7 -1.82 -4.35 10.04
CA GLU A 7 -2.90 -4.81 9.15
C GLU A 7 -3.00 -3.96 7.88
N ARG A 8 -2.85 -2.64 8.00
CA ARG A 8 -2.86 -1.73 6.84
C ARG A 8 -1.65 -1.97 5.93
N LEU A 9 -0.45 -2.18 6.47
CA LEU A 9 0.72 -2.55 5.67
C LEU A 9 0.55 -3.90 4.99
N TYR A 10 -0.05 -4.88 5.68
CA TYR A 10 -0.38 -6.16 5.08
C TYR A 10 -1.33 -5.97 3.88
N SER A 11 -2.36 -5.12 4.02
CA SER A 11 -3.25 -4.76 2.91
C SER A 11 -2.51 -4.12 1.73
N VAL A 12 -1.60 -3.17 1.99
CA VAL A 12 -0.74 -2.57 0.95
C VAL A 12 0.08 -3.64 0.23
N SER A 13 0.69 -4.57 0.97
CA SER A 13 1.49 -5.65 0.39
C SER A 13 0.64 -6.58 -0.51
N ALA A 14 -0.60 -6.87 -0.11
CA ALA A 14 -1.52 -7.69 -0.88
C ALA A 14 -1.94 -6.99 -2.18
N GLN A 15 -2.19 -5.68 -2.14
CA GLN A 15 -2.50 -4.88 -3.32
C GLN A 15 -1.31 -4.86 -4.30
N LEU A 16 -0.09 -4.64 -3.82
CA LEU A 16 1.12 -4.69 -4.65
C LEU A 16 1.30 -6.04 -5.31
N LYS A 17 1.19 -7.14 -4.54
CA LYS A 17 1.29 -8.50 -5.07
C LYS A 17 0.28 -8.73 -6.18
N LYS A 18 -0.99 -8.38 -5.96
CA LYS A 18 -2.05 -8.52 -6.96
C LYS A 18 -1.80 -7.67 -8.19
N GLY A 19 -1.25 -6.47 -8.04
CA GLY A 19 -0.86 -5.62 -9.16
C GLY A 19 0.22 -6.25 -10.03
N LEU A 20 1.29 -6.75 -9.41
CA LEU A 20 2.37 -7.45 -10.08
C LEU A 20 1.91 -8.72 -10.79
N GLU A 21 1.02 -9.50 -10.16
CA GLU A 21 0.41 -10.69 -10.79
C GLU A 21 -0.39 -10.32 -12.05
N ASN A 22 -1.18 -9.24 -12.01
CA ASN A 22 -1.92 -8.79 -13.19
C ASN A 22 -0.98 -8.35 -14.33
N ILE A 23 0.07 -7.59 -14.02
CA ILE A 23 1.10 -7.19 -14.99
C ILE A 23 1.79 -8.42 -15.60
N GLY A 24 2.18 -9.39 -14.77
CA GLY A 24 2.80 -10.64 -15.24
C GLY A 24 1.90 -11.46 -16.18
N THR A 25 0.58 -11.34 -16.04
CA THR A 25 -0.41 -11.97 -16.94
C THR A 25 -0.78 -11.12 -18.18
N GLY A 26 -0.11 -9.99 -18.41
CA GLY A 26 -0.39 -9.08 -19.54
C GLY A 26 -1.55 -8.10 -19.31
N ARG A 27 -2.21 -8.15 -18.15
CA ARG A 27 -3.27 -7.21 -17.75
C ARG A 27 -2.66 -5.96 -17.11
N VAL A 28 -1.88 -5.23 -17.90
CA VAL A 28 -1.06 -4.09 -17.43
C VAL A 28 -1.91 -2.99 -16.80
N GLU A 29 -2.99 -2.56 -17.44
CA GLU A 29 -3.85 -1.50 -16.89
C GLU A 29 -4.51 -1.90 -15.57
N THR A 30 -5.00 -3.14 -15.47
CA THR A 30 -5.56 -3.65 -14.21
C THR A 30 -4.49 -3.68 -13.12
N GLY A 31 -3.29 -4.15 -13.43
CA GLY A 31 -2.20 -4.19 -12.46
C GLY A 31 -1.71 -2.81 -12.04
N ARG A 32 -1.68 -1.84 -12.97
CA ARG A 32 -1.37 -0.43 -12.69
C ARG A 32 -2.33 0.16 -11.65
N VAL A 33 -3.64 -0.06 -11.81
CA VAL A 33 -4.65 0.40 -10.84
C VAL A 33 -4.38 -0.15 -9.43
N TRP A 34 -4.05 -1.44 -9.31
CA TRP A 34 -3.72 -2.03 -8.00
C TRP A 34 -2.46 -1.43 -7.37
N ILE A 35 -1.43 -1.14 -8.17
CA ILE A 35 -0.20 -0.49 -7.69
C ILE A 35 -0.47 0.95 -7.26
N GLU A 36 -1.27 1.71 -8.03
CA GLU A 36 -1.64 3.09 -7.69
C GLU A 36 -2.42 3.17 -6.37
N GLU A 37 -3.36 2.25 -6.14
CA GLU A 37 -4.11 2.17 -4.88
C GLU A 37 -3.22 1.77 -3.70
N ALA A 38 -2.26 0.86 -3.91
CA ALA A 38 -1.27 0.51 -2.90
C ALA A 38 -0.38 1.70 -2.53
N ALA A 39 0.10 2.46 -3.52
CA ALA A 39 0.90 3.64 -3.31
C ALA A 39 0.13 4.74 -2.55
N ARG A 40 -1.15 4.94 -2.88
CA ARG A 40 -2.02 5.87 -2.14
C ARG A 40 -2.17 5.45 -0.68
N SER A 41 -2.43 4.17 -0.44
CA SER A 41 -2.60 3.62 0.92
C SER A 41 -1.31 3.74 1.75
N LEU A 42 -0.16 3.46 1.14
CA LEU A 42 1.15 3.61 1.79
C LEU A 42 1.45 5.08 2.14
N ASN A 43 1.15 6.01 1.25
CA ASN A 43 1.34 7.45 1.53
C ASN A 43 0.51 7.93 2.73
N ILE A 44 -0.69 7.38 2.92
CA ILE A 44 -1.51 7.71 4.10
C ILE A 44 -0.83 7.20 5.38
N LEU A 45 -0.31 5.97 5.35
CA LEU A 45 0.42 5.39 6.49
C LEU A 45 1.68 6.18 6.83
N LEU A 46 2.45 6.59 5.83
CA LEU A 46 3.65 7.41 6.03
C LEU A 46 3.31 8.74 6.71
N ARG A 47 2.25 9.43 6.28
CA ARG A 47 1.80 10.68 6.92
C ARG A 47 1.36 10.47 8.37
N ILE A 48 0.72 9.34 8.67
CA ILE A 48 0.33 9.00 10.05
C ILE A 48 1.60 8.79 10.88
N ALA A 49 2.55 8.00 10.39
CA ALA A 49 3.82 7.75 11.09
C ALA A 49 4.62 9.05 11.31
N GLU A 50 4.72 9.92 10.30
CA GLU A 50 5.37 11.24 10.43
C GLU A 50 4.68 12.14 11.46
N SER A 51 3.34 12.13 11.50
CA SER A 51 2.55 12.88 12.47
C SER A 51 2.75 12.38 13.90
N GLU A 52 2.88 11.06 14.10
CA GLU A 52 3.21 10.49 15.41
C GLU A 52 4.65 10.83 15.83
N ASN A 53 5.60 10.78 14.90
CA ASN A 53 7.02 11.05 15.19
C ASN A 53 7.32 12.52 15.51
N ASN A 54 6.54 13.47 14.96
CA ASN A 54 6.68 14.91 15.25
C ASN A 54 5.97 15.35 16.55
N ARG A 55 5.30 14.43 17.25
CA ARG A 55 4.63 14.69 18.54
C ARG A 55 5.49 14.32 19.76
N GLU A 56 6.65 13.69 19.53
CA GLU A 56 7.70 13.41 20.54
C GLU A 56 8.73 14.54 20.58
#